data_AF-A0ABD0PUS8-F1
#
_entry.id   AF-A0ABD0PUS8-F1
#
_cell.length_a   1.000
_cell.length_b   1.000
_cell.length_c   1.000
_cell.angle_alpha   90.00
_cell.angle_beta   90.00
_cell.angle_gamma   90.00
#
_symmetry.space_group_name_H-M   'P 1'
#
loop_
_entity.id
_entity.type
_entity.pdbx_description
1 polymer ?
#
loop_
_entity_poly.entity_id
_entity_poly.type
_entity_poly.pdbx_seq_one_letter_code
_entity_poly.pdbx_strand_id
1 'polypeptide(L)' 'VQVDENRVEEVRLRPVFTIATKRMPVTEGVVEIKNKDGWAQICDNGWTPKNSRVVCGMMGFPHEKKVNKNFYK' A
#
# COMPACT_ATOMS: atom_id res chain seq x y z
N VAL A 1 1.82 20.24 23.95
CA VAL A 1 2.53 19.40 22.95
C VAL A 1 1.47 18.59 22.22
N GLN A 2 1.07 18.98 21.01
CA GLN A 2 0.27 18.11 20.16
C GLN A 2 1.24 17.10 19.53
N VAL A 3 1.28 15.88 20.10
CA VAL A 3 2.00 14.78 19.48
C VAL A 3 1.15 14.36 18.27
N ASP A 4 1.75 14.51 17.10
CA ASP A 4 1.19 14.25 15.77
C ASP A 4 0.24 13.04 15.70
N GLU A 5 -1.02 13.29 15.36
CA GLU A 5 -2.10 12.29 15.31
C GLU A 5 -2.09 11.46 14.01
N ASN A 6 -0.99 11.49 13.25
CA ASN A 6 -0.83 10.77 11.98
C ASN A 6 -0.02 9.47 12.13
N ARG A 7 -0.02 8.86 13.32
CA ARG A 7 0.62 7.56 13.54
C ARG A 7 -0.04 6.48 12.67
N VAL A 8 0.73 5.93 11.74
CA VAL A 8 0.33 4.77 10.93
C VAL A 8 0.30 3.54 11.83
N GLU A 9 -0.88 2.92 11.97
CA GLU A 9 -1.08 1.71 12.75
C GLU A 9 -0.90 0.45 11.89
N GLU A 10 -1.39 0.49 10.66
CA GLU A 10 -1.46 -0.66 9.77
C GLU A 10 -1.27 -0.23 8.31
N VAL A 11 -0.64 -1.10 7.51
CA VAL A 11 -0.48 -0.93 6.06
C VAL A 11 -1.09 -2.14 5.38
N ARG A 12 -1.91 -1.92 4.35
CA ARG A 12 -2.45 -3.01 3.51
C ARG A 12 -2.38 -2.67 2.03
N LEU A 13 -2.45 -3.71 1.20
CA LEU A 13 -2.73 -3.58 -0.22
C LEU A 13 -4.20 -3.86 -0.47
N ARG A 14 -4.94 -2.86 -0.95
CA ARG A 14 -6.28 -3.05 -1.49
C ARG A 14 -6.17 -3.53 -2.94
N PRO A 15 -6.59 -4.76 -3.26
CA PRO A 15 -6.59 -5.24 -4.63
C PRO A 15 -7.55 -4.40 -5.49
N VAL A 16 -7.13 -4.07 -6.71
CA VAL A 16 -7.95 -3.28 -7.65
C VAL A 16 -8.73 -4.17 -8.62
N PHE A 17 -8.36 -5.45 -8.71
CA PHE A 17 -9.01 -6.42 -9.58
C PHE A 17 -9.73 -7.50 -8.76
N THR A 18 -10.96 -7.85 -9.13
CA THR A 18 -11.78 -8.86 -8.44
C THR A 18 -11.23 -10.28 -8.52
N ILE A 19 -10.26 -10.54 -9.41
CA ILE A 19 -9.52 -11.81 -9.43
C ILE A 19 -8.36 -11.80 -8.42
N ALA A 20 -7.76 -10.63 -8.16
CA ALA A 20 -6.70 -10.49 -7.16
C ALA A 20 -7.24 -10.67 -5.73
N THR A 21 -8.51 -10.35 -5.48
CA THR A 21 -9.16 -10.64 -4.18
C THR A 21 -9.26 -12.13 -3.88
N LYS A 22 -9.23 -13.01 -4.89
CA LYS A 22 -9.23 -14.48 -4.72
C LYS A 22 -7.83 -15.07 -4.50
N ARG A 23 -6.76 -14.28 -4.67
CA ARG A 23 -5.38 -14.74 -4.50
C ARG A 23 -4.80 -14.17 -3.20
N MET A 24 -4.59 -15.05 -2.23
CA MET A 24 -3.81 -14.76 -1.03
C MET A 24 -2.40 -15.36 -1.17
N PRO A 25 -1.34 -14.60 -0.82
CA PRO A 25 -1.37 -13.23 -0.32
C PRO A 25 -1.64 -12.22 -1.45
N VAL A 26 -2.23 -11.06 -1.10
CA VAL A 26 -2.35 -9.94 -2.04
C VAL A 26 -0.96 -9.34 -2.24
N THR A 27 -0.41 -9.47 -3.43
CA THR A 27 0.96 -9.02 -3.76
C THR A 27 1.00 -7.69 -4.51
N GLU A 28 -0.15 -7.20 -4.96
CA GLU A 28 -0.27 -6.01 -5.79
C GLU A 28 -1.61 -5.32 -5.54
N GLY A 29 -1.60 -3.99 -5.48
CA GLY A 29 -2.80 -3.20 -5.24
C GLY A 29 -2.49 -1.76 -4.84
N VAL A 30 -3.53 -1.05 -4.44
CA VAL A 30 -3.45 0.29 -3.88
C VAL A 30 -2.97 0.21 -2.43
N VAL A 31 -1.99 1.03 -2.07
CA VAL A 31 -1.52 1.12 -0.68
C VAL A 31 -2.51 1.94 0.14
N GLU A 32 -2.98 1.35 1.23
CA GLU A 32 -3.81 2.02 2.22
C GLU A 32 -3.15 1.94 3.60
N ILE A 33 -3.29 3.01 4.36
CA ILE A 33 -2.85 3.10 5.75
C ILE A 33 -4.06 3.22 6.66
N LYS A 34 -3.96 2.61 7.83
CA LYS A 34 -4.90 2.84 8.91
C LYS A 34 -4.34 3.88 9.87
N ASN A 35 -5.10 4.93 10.09
CA ASN A 35 -4.91 5.89 11.16
C ASN A 35 -6.17 5.90 12.06
N LYS A 36 -6.19 6.81 13.04
CA LYS A 36 -7.34 7.06 13.92
C LYS A 36 -8.66 7.32 13.19
N ASP A 37 -8.60 7.88 11.97
CA ASP A 37 -9.75 8.28 11.17
C ASP A 37 -10.20 7.15 10.22
N GLY A 38 -9.50 6.01 10.25
CA GLY A 38 -9.81 4.82 9.48
C GLY A 38 -8.78 4.53 8.39
N TRP A 39 -9.25 3.94 7.28
CA TRP A 39 -8.39 3.59 6.15
C TRP A 39 -8.32 4.73 5.14
N ALA A 40 -7.09 5.16 4.84
CA ALA A 40 -6.81 6.19 3.85
C ALA A 40 -5.88 5.65 2.76
N GLN A 41 -6.18 6.01 1.51
CA GLN A 41 -5.34 5.68 0.36
C GLN A 41 -4.17 6.65 0.27
N ILE A 42 -2.98 6.13 -0.03
CA ILE A 42 -1.80 6.97 -0.29
C ILE A 42 -1.82 7.47 -1.74
N CYS A 43 -1.50 8.76 -1.93
CA CYS A 43 -1.34 9.37 -3.25
C CYS A 43 -0.08 8.84 -3.96
N ASP A 44 -0.17 8.61 -5.27
CA ASP A 44 0.93 8.10 -6.08
C ASP A 44 1.89 9.21 -6.59
N ASN A 45 1.58 10.48 -6.33
CA ASN A 45 2.43 11.61 -6.66
C ASN A 45 3.78 11.50 -5.95
N GLY A 46 4.86 11.42 -6.74
CA GLY A 46 6.21 11.22 -6.20
C GLY A 46 6.49 9.79 -5.70
N TRP A 47 5.58 8.84 -5.94
CA TRP A 47 5.78 7.45 -5.55
C TRP A 47 6.91 6.78 -6.35
N THR A 48 7.94 6.32 -5.64
CA THR A 48 9.11 5.66 -6.23
C THR A 48 9.15 4.16 -5.92
N PRO A 49 9.96 3.36 -6.65
CA PRO A 49 10.18 1.95 -6.29
C PRO A 49 10.71 1.74 -4.86
N LYS A 50 11.45 2.72 -4.30
CA LYS A 50 11.92 2.65 -2.92
C LYS A 50 10.76 2.66 -1.92
N ASN A 51 9.69 3.40 -2.19
CA ASN A 51 8.48 3.39 -1.36
C ASN A 51 7.82 2.00 -1.40
N SER A 52 7.67 1.42 -2.59
CA SER A 52 7.16 0.05 -2.75
C SER A 52 8.00 -0.97 -2.00
N ARG A 53 9.34 -0.85 -2.02
CA ARG A 53 10.24 -1.75 -1.30
C ARG A 53 9.97 -1.77 0.20
N VAL A 54 9.76 -0.59 0.79
CA VAL A 54 9.44 -0.47 2.22
C VAL A 54 8.10 -1.14 2.53
N VAL A 55 7.05 -0.81 1.76
CA VAL A 55 5.70 -1.37 1.97
C VAL A 55 5.70 -2.90 1.80
N CYS A 56 6.32 -3.42 0.74
CA CYS A 56 6.46 -4.85 0.53
C CYS A 56 7.19 -5.52 1.70
N GLY A 57 8.28 -4.92 2.18
CA GLY A 57 9.04 -5.43 3.32
C GLY A 57 8.25 -5.43 4.64
N MET A 58 7.46 -4.39 4.90
CA MET A 58 6.58 -4.32 6.08
C MET A 58 5.54 -5.46 6.12
N MET A 59 5.15 -5.97 4.94
CA MET A 59 4.23 -7.10 4.81
C MET A 59 4.94 -8.47 4.67
N GLY A 60 6.27 -8.51 4.85
CA GLY A 60 7.06 -9.75 4.80
C GLY A 60 7.42 -10.24 3.39
N PHE A 61 7.22 -9.42 2.35
CA PHE A 61 7.66 -9.76 1.00
C PHE A 61 9.14 -9.45 0.79
N PRO A 62 9.86 -10.24 -0.04
CA PRO A 62 11.30 -10.09 -0.19
C PRO A 62 11.70 -8.83 -0.97
N HIS A 63 10.95 -8.47 -2.02
CA HIS A 63 11.27 -7.36 -2.92
C HIS A 63 10.01 -6.78 -3.58
N GLU A 64 10.10 -5.51 -3.99
CA GLU A 64 9.13 -4.86 -4.87
C GLU A 64 9.25 -5.34 -6.32
N LYS A 65 8.13 -5.32 -7.04
CA LYS A 65 8.11 -5.54 -8.50
C LYS A 65 7.65 -4.27 -9.21
N LYS A 66 8.17 -4.03 -10.40
CA LYS A 66 7.63 -2.98 -11.28
C LYS A 66 6.24 -3.40 -11.74
N VAL A 67 5.26 -2.55 -11.50
CA VAL A 67 3.88 -2.73 -11.95
C VAL A 67 3.60 -1.81 -13.13
N ASN A 68 2.68 -2.21 -14.00
CA ASN A 68 2.22 -1.35 -15.07
C ASN A 68 1.15 -0.39 -14.52
N LYS A 69 1.54 0.87 -14.27
CA LYS A 69 0.66 1.91 -13.71
C LYS A 69 -0.55 2.24 -14.58
N ASN A 70 -0.53 1.91 -15.88
CA ASN A 70 -1.68 2.15 -16.77
C ASN A 70 -2.90 1.29 -16.41
N PHE A 71 -2.72 0.21 -15.64
CA PHE A 71 -3.83 -0.59 -15.14
C PHE A 71 -4.56 0.03 -13.94
N TYR A 72 -3.99 1.07 -13.33
CA TYR A 72 -4.46 1.68 -12.08
C TYR A 72 -4.88 3.15 -12.23
N LYS A 73 -4.83 3.68 -13.46
CA LYS A 73 -5.37 4.99 -13.82
C LYS A 73 -6.86 4.89 -14.15
#